data_AF-A0A520ACE9-F1
#
_entry.id   AF-A0A520ACE9-F1
#
_cell.length_a   1.000
_cell.length_b   1.000
_cell.length_c   1.000
_cell.angle_alpha   90.00
_cell.angle_beta   90.00
_cell.angle_gamma   90.00
#
_symmetry.space_group_name_H-M   'P 1'
#
loop_
_entity.id
_entity.type
_entity.pdbx_description
1 polymer ?
#
loop_
_entity_poly.entity_id
_entity_poly.type
_entity_poly.pdbx_seq_one_letter_code
_entity_poly.pdbx_strand_id
1 'polypeptide(L)' 'MTGSGRAFNPRRPRLPTREDFAEAKAGYASGYGVDHIVVGRWLLTWGTPGFKDFPEWLAEQDS' A
#
# COMPACT_ATOMS: atom_id res chain seq x y z
N MET A 1 21.85 -15.70 30.06
CA MET A 1 21.78 -15.51 28.59
C MET A 1 20.49 -16.16 28.11
N THR A 2 19.44 -15.37 27.86
CA THR A 2 18.16 -15.91 27.38
C THR A 2 17.76 -15.09 26.16
N GLY A 3 18.21 -15.55 24.98
CA GLY A 3 17.86 -14.95 23.71
C GLY A 3 16.39 -15.23 23.41
N SER A 4 15.52 -14.25 23.64
CA SER A 4 14.18 -14.25 23.07
C SER A 4 14.29 -13.97 21.57
N GLY A 5 14.41 -15.04 20.79
CA GLY A 5 14.25 -14.96 19.35
C GLY A 5 12.81 -14.57 19.02
N ARG A 6 12.54 -13.27 18.86
CA ARG A 6 11.39 -12.83 18.06
C ARG A 6 11.59 -13.42 16.67
N ALA A 7 10.82 -14.44 16.33
CA ALA A 7 10.70 -14.90 14.96
C ALA A 7 10.16 -13.74 14.12
N PHE A 8 11.06 -12.97 13.51
CA PHE A 8 10.73 -12.04 12.44
C PHE A 8 10.30 -12.92 11.27
N ASN A 9 8.99 -13.05 11.03
CA ASN A 9 8.47 -13.79 9.89
C ASN A 9 8.40 -12.82 8.69
N PRO A 10 9.39 -12.78 7.77
CA PRO A 10 9.55 -11.64 6.86
C PRO A 10 8.76 -11.79 5.54
N ARG A 11 7.77 -12.68 5.45
CA ARG A 11 7.31 -13.18 4.14
C ARG A 11 5.81 -13.10 3.83
N ARG A 12 5.07 -12.21 4.48
CA ARG A 12 3.79 -11.75 3.92
C ARG A 12 3.75 -10.23 3.96
N PRO A 13 3.75 -9.55 2.80
CA PRO A 13 3.37 -8.15 2.74
C PRO A 13 2.02 -8.02 3.43
N ARG A 14 1.95 -7.17 4.47
CA ARG A 14 0.66 -6.83 5.06
C ARG A 14 -0.20 -6.16 3.97
N LEU A 15 -1.52 -6.27 4.08
CA LEU A 15 -2.38 -5.45 3.21
C LEU A 15 -2.31 -3.99 3.69
N PRO A 16 -2.37 -3.01 2.77
CA PRO A 16 -2.49 -1.61 3.16
C PRO A 16 -3.75 -1.42 4.02
N THR A 17 -3.60 -0.68 5.11
CA THR A 17 -4.68 -0.25 5.99
C THR A 17 -5.29 1.05 5.47
N ARG A 18 -6.37 1.49 6.10
CA ARG A 18 -6.99 2.79 5.80
C ARG A 18 -6.02 3.96 6.01
N GLU A 19 -5.16 3.88 7.03
CA GLU A 19 -4.17 4.91 7.33
C GLU A 19 -3.13 4.99 6.20
N ASP A 20 -2.67 3.85 5.68
CA ASP A 20 -1.74 3.84 4.53
C ASP A 20 -2.37 4.52 3.31
N PHE A 21 -3.67 4.34 3.07
CA PHE A 21 -4.37 5.02 1.96
C PHE A 21 -4.54 6.52 2.20
N ALA A 22 -4.82 6.95 3.42
CA ALA A 22 -4.89 8.37 3.78
C ALA A 22 -3.52 9.06 3.61
N GLU A 23 -2.45 8.42 4.09
CA GLU A 23 -1.08 8.89 3.91
C GLU A 23 -0.67 8.91 2.43
N ALA A 24 -1.02 7.87 1.67
CA ALA A 24 -0.77 7.83 0.23
C ALA A 24 -1.44 8.98 -0.53
N LYS A 25 -2.67 9.37 -0.15
CA LYS A 25 -3.36 10.52 -0.76
C LYS A 25 -2.66 11.83 -0.45
N ALA A 26 -2.29 12.04 0.82
CA ALA A 26 -1.56 13.24 1.24
C ALA A 26 -0.17 13.32 0.57
N GLY A 27 0.54 12.19 0.51
CA GLY A 27 1.85 12.08 -0.12
C GLY A 27 1.82 12.27 -1.64
N TYR A 28 0.80 11.73 -2.30
CA TYR A 28 0.58 11.95 -3.74
C TYR A 28 0.24 13.42 -4.04
N ALA A 29 -0.67 14.04 -3.28
CA ALA A 29 -1.08 15.43 -3.49
C ALA A 29 0.05 16.44 -3.22
N SER A 30 0.94 16.14 -2.26
CA SER A 30 2.09 16.99 -1.92
C SER A 30 3.33 16.74 -2.77
N GLY A 31 3.36 15.65 -3.55
CA GLY A 31 4.55 15.22 -4.31
C GLY A 31 5.65 14.57 -3.44
N TYR A 32 5.39 14.32 -2.15
CA TYR A 32 6.34 13.67 -1.24
C TYR A 32 6.56 12.18 -1.56
N GLY A 33 5.59 11.55 -2.23
CA GLY A 33 5.65 10.15 -2.64
C GLY A 33 4.60 9.27 -1.96
N VAL A 34 4.58 7.99 -2.31
CA VAL A 34 3.61 7.02 -1.80
C VAL A 34 4.34 5.75 -1.34
N ASP A 35 3.87 5.14 -0.24
CA ASP A 35 4.46 3.91 0.26
C ASP A 35 4.31 2.75 -0.73
N HIS A 36 5.36 1.93 -0.80
CA HIS A 36 5.48 0.78 -1.68
C HIS A 36 4.37 -0.27 -1.47
N ILE A 37 3.77 -0.34 -0.29
CA ILE A 37 2.66 -1.25 -0.01
C ILE A 37 1.39 -0.89 -0.77
N VAL A 38 1.11 0.41 -0.90
CA VAL A 38 -0.05 0.94 -1.62
C VAL A 38 0.19 0.80 -3.12
N VAL A 39 1.39 1.15 -3.59
CA VAL A 39 1.80 0.95 -4.98
C VAL A 39 1.74 -0.53 -5.35
N GLY A 40 2.24 -1.41 -4.51
CA GLY A 40 2.18 -2.86 -4.72
C GLY A 40 0.74 -3.36 -4.84
N ARG A 41 -0.17 -2.83 -4.02
CA ARG A 41 -1.59 -3.17 -4.12
C ARG A 41 -2.21 -2.69 -5.44
N TRP A 42 -1.86 -1.51 -5.91
CA TRP A 42 -2.29 -1.01 -7.23
C TRP A 42 -1.74 -1.87 -8.37
N LEU A 43 -0.46 -2.23 -8.34
CA LEU A 43 0.16 -3.07 -9.37
C LEU A 43 -0.51 -4.44 -9.51
N LEU A 44 -1.07 -4.99 -8.43
CA LEU A 44 -1.84 -6.24 -8.48
C LEU A 44 -3.15 -6.13 -9.28
N THR A 45 -3.60 -4.91 -9.60
CA THR A 45 -4.78 -4.68 -10.45
C THR A 45 -4.44 -4.64 -11.93
N TRP A 46 -3.15 -4.59 -12.29
CA TRP A 46 -2.71 -4.55 -13.69
C TRP A 46 -3.14 -5.83 -14.41
N GLY A 47 -3.71 -5.67 -15.61
CA GLY A 47 -4.23 -6.78 -16.41
C GLY A 47 -5.63 -7.26 -16.02
N THR A 48 -6.27 -6.66 -15.02
CA THR A 48 -7.69 -6.91 -14.72
C THR A 48 -8.59 -6.02 -15.60
N PRO A 49 -9.76 -6.51 -16.04
CA PRO A 49 -10.78 -5.65 -16.64
C PRO A 49 -11.19 -4.57 -15.64
N GLY A 50 -11.08 -3.29 -16.03
CA GLY A 50 -11.33 -2.16 -15.13
C GLY A 50 -10.11 -1.65 -14.38
N PHE A 51 -8.90 -1.98 -14.84
CA PHE A 51 -7.68 -1.28 -14.44
C PHE A 51 -7.85 0.24 -14.56
N LYS A 52 -7.36 0.97 -13.56
CA LYS A 52 -7.40 2.43 -13.47
C LYS A 52 -6.00 2.96 -13.24
N ASP A 53 -5.77 4.17 -13.75
CA ASP A 53 -4.56 4.90 -13.43
C ASP A 53 -4.46 5.12 -11.91
N PHE A 54 -3.22 5.18 -11.41
CA PHE A 54 -2.95 5.26 -9.98
C PHE A 54 -3.78 6.30 -9.21
N PRO A 55 -3.90 7.58 -9.64
CA PRO A 55 -4.71 8.56 -8.92
C PRO A 55 -6.21 8.23 -8.88
N GLU A 56 -6.77 7.71 -9.98
CA GLU A 56 -8.17 7.32 -10.06
C GLU A 56 -8.44 6.12 -9.14
N TRP A 57 -7.58 5.11 -9.21
CA TRP A 57 -7.65 3.95 -8.33
C TRP A 57 -7.52 4.33 -6.84
N LEU A 58 -6.58 5.23 -6.52
CA LEU A 58 -6.33 5.68 -5.15
C LEU A 58 -7.50 6.47 -4.57
N ALA A 59 -8.21 7.26 -5.39
CA ALA A 59 -9.40 7.99 -4.97
C ALA A 59 -10.53 7.07 -4.48
N GLU A 60 -10.59 5.84 -4.99
CA GLU A 60 -11.61 4.84 -4.60
C GLU A 60 -11.27 4.12 -3.30
N GLN A 61 -10.03 4.20 -2.82
CA GLN A 61 -9.59 3.54 -1.59
C GLN A 61 -9.88 4.42 -0.36
N ASP A 62 -11.15 4.56 0.04
CA ASP A 62 -11.59 5.11 1.36
C ASP A 62 -13.08 4.86 1.66
N SER A 63 -13.72 3.93 0.96
CA SER A 63 -15.10 3.55 1.30
C SER A 63 -15.15 2.76 2.61
#